data_AF-A0A822ZVA4-F1
#
_entry.id   AF-A0A822ZVA4-F1
#
_cell.length_a   1.000
_cell.length_b   1.000
_cell.length_c   1.000
_cell.angle_alpha   90.00
_cell.angle_beta   90.00
_cell.angle_gamma   90.00
#
_symmetry.space_group_name_H-M   'P 1'
#
loop_
_entity.id
_entity.type
_entity.pdbx_description
1 polymer ?
#
loop_
_entity_poly.entity_id
_entity_poly.type
_entity_poly.pdbx_seq_one_letter_code
_entity_poly.pdbx_strand_id
1 'polypeptide(L)'
;MPSYNRGFLSGSSPIDITDPKWEIYLVVQRTDQQGDINFKLIGFAAVYRFYKYPDDSRLRISQILVLPPYQGQGHGRHLLEVLNHVAVSEKMYDVTVEEPSDYLQHVRTCIDTLRLLAFDSIQPSINLAVLHLKQGKFSEGNCRLQLDPSASVVEDVRKNLKINKKQFIQCWEVLIYLGLGSIDQYMENYMTFISERIKIDILGKESDTAGKRVIEVPNDYDHDMTFVMFRTQTGGEAGGAQIDKTQTNQEEQLRQLAEGRMKEIKLVAEKVSSRRV
;
A
#
# COMPACT_ATOMS: atom_id res chain seq x y z
N MET A 1 -16.86 -27.25 23.81
CA MET A 1 -15.84 -26.28 23.35
C MET A 1 -16.40 -25.54 22.15
N PRO A 2 -16.86 -24.29 22.27
CA PRO A 2 -17.43 -23.59 21.14
C PRO A 2 -16.31 -23.14 20.22
N SER A 3 -16.34 -23.66 19.00
CA SER A 3 -15.53 -23.26 17.85
C SER A 3 -15.76 -21.78 17.55
N TYR A 4 -14.79 -20.93 17.87
CA TYR A 4 -14.78 -19.54 17.41
C TYR A 4 -14.74 -19.50 15.88
N ASN A 5 -15.69 -18.76 15.31
CA ASN A 5 -15.93 -18.62 13.88
C ASN A 5 -14.65 -18.33 13.08
N ARG A 6 -14.39 -19.19 12.09
CA ARG A 6 -13.36 -19.08 11.05
C ARG A 6 -13.69 -17.99 10.00
N GLY A 7 -14.34 -16.89 10.42
CA GLY A 7 -15.09 -15.99 9.52
C GLY A 7 -14.56 -14.56 9.38
N PHE A 8 -13.50 -14.16 10.08
CA PHE A 8 -13.02 -12.76 10.06
C PHE A 8 -11.66 -12.56 9.37
N LEU A 9 -10.96 -13.65 9.05
CA LEU A 9 -9.70 -13.66 8.31
C LEU A 9 -9.85 -14.62 7.11
N SER A 10 -10.71 -14.26 6.16
CA SER A 10 -10.87 -15.07 4.95
C SER A 10 -9.58 -15.02 4.14
N GLY A 11 -8.79 -16.11 4.16
CA GLY A 11 -7.57 -16.26 3.37
C GLY A 11 -6.25 -16.34 4.15
N SER A 12 -6.24 -16.15 5.48
CA SER A 12 -4.97 -16.22 6.24
C SER A 12 -4.57 -17.66 6.57
N SER A 13 -3.35 -18.06 6.22
CA SER A 13 -2.75 -19.28 6.77
C SER A 13 -2.43 -19.12 8.26
N PRO A 14 -2.47 -20.19 9.07
CA PRO A 14 -1.97 -20.15 10.44
C PRO A 14 -0.50 -19.74 10.47
N ILE A 15 -0.11 -18.92 11.46
CA ILE A 15 1.29 -18.55 11.67
C ILE A 15 2.06 -19.72 12.27
N ASP A 16 3.34 -19.85 11.93
CA ASP A 16 4.25 -20.80 12.56
C ASP A 16 4.77 -20.21 13.88
N ILE A 17 4.18 -20.67 14.98
CA ILE A 17 4.54 -20.22 16.33
C ILE A 17 5.94 -20.67 16.78
N THR A 18 6.61 -21.54 16.01
CA THR A 18 7.96 -22.01 16.32
C THR A 18 9.05 -21.15 15.68
N ASP A 19 8.73 -20.36 14.64
CA ASP A 19 9.68 -19.44 14.02
C ASP A 19 9.79 -18.15 14.86
N PRO A 20 10.98 -17.85 15.43
CA PRO A 20 11.19 -16.69 16.30
C PRO A 20 11.07 -15.33 15.58
N LYS A 21 10.96 -15.31 14.25
CA LYS A 21 10.75 -14.09 13.47
C LYS A 21 9.30 -13.59 13.52
N TRP A 22 8.37 -14.41 14.00
CA TRP A 22 7.00 -14.00 14.28
C TRP A 22 6.91 -13.27 15.60
N GLU A 23 6.24 -12.12 15.57
CA GLU A 23 5.90 -11.34 16.75
C GLU A 23 4.39 -11.08 16.79
N ILE A 24 3.83 -11.09 18.00
CA ILE A 24 2.41 -10.80 18.23
C ILE A 24 2.31 -9.58 19.13
N TYR A 25 1.68 -8.52 18.61
CA TYR A 25 1.37 -7.30 19.33
C TYR A 25 -0.07 -7.37 19.81
N LEU A 26 -0.31 -7.12 21.10
CA LEU A 26 -1.62 -7.21 21.72
C LEU A 26 -2.09 -5.82 22.19
N VAL A 27 -3.35 -5.49 21.91
CA VAL A 27 -4.05 -4.40 22.59
C VAL A 27 -4.87 -5.01 23.71
N VAL A 28 -4.57 -4.61 24.94
CA VAL A 28 -5.30 -5.05 26.13
C VAL A 28 -5.87 -3.85 26.87
N GLN A 29 -7.09 -4.00 27.36
CA GLN A 29 -7.69 -3.08 28.31
C GLN A 29 -7.42 -3.61 29.71
N ARG A 30 -6.69 -2.84 30.51
CA ARG A 30 -6.50 -3.12 31.93
C ARG A 30 -7.75 -2.65 32.70
N THR A 31 -8.29 -3.52 33.53
CA THR A 31 -9.37 -3.21 34.48
C THR A 31 -8.89 -3.53 35.88
N ASP A 32 -9.03 -2.58 36.80
CA ASP A 32 -8.73 -2.76 38.22
C ASP A 32 -10.06 -2.79 38.97
N GLN A 33 -10.46 -3.96 39.44
CA GLN A 33 -11.65 -4.13 40.26
C GLN A 33 -11.21 -4.66 41.61
N GLN A 34 -11.32 -3.81 42.64
CA GLN A 34 -11.08 -4.19 44.04
C GLN A 34 -9.69 -4.78 44.30
N GLY A 35 -8.66 -4.34 43.58
CA GLY A 35 -7.27 -4.80 43.73
C GLY A 35 -6.88 -5.95 42.81
N ASP A 36 -7.83 -6.56 42.10
CA ASP A 36 -7.56 -7.55 41.06
C ASP A 36 -7.38 -6.88 39.70
N ILE A 37 -6.14 -6.98 39.19
CA ILE A 37 -5.77 -6.49 37.86
C ILE A 37 -6.15 -7.55 36.82
N ASN A 38 -7.15 -7.23 36.01
CA ASN A 38 -7.59 -8.05 34.89
C ASN A 38 -7.23 -7.40 33.55
N PHE A 39 -6.90 -8.21 32.55
CA PHE A 39 -6.62 -7.77 31.19
C PHE A 39 -7.63 -8.35 30.21
N LYS A 40 -8.31 -7.48 29.48
CA LYS A 40 -9.24 -7.87 28.43
C LYS A 40 -8.59 -7.64 27.07
N LEU A 41 -8.48 -8.69 26.27
CA LEU A 41 -7.97 -8.59 24.90
C LEU A 41 -8.95 -7.78 24.03
N ILE A 42 -8.42 -6.78 23.33
CA ILE A 42 -9.17 -5.89 22.43
C ILE A 42 -8.88 -6.22 20.97
N GLY A 43 -7.64 -6.57 20.66
CA GLY A 43 -7.18 -6.89 19.32
C GLY A 43 -5.72 -7.28 19.29
N PHE A 44 -5.23 -7.70 18.13
CA PHE A 44 -3.85 -8.10 17.93
C PHE A 44 -3.34 -7.75 16.53
N ALA A 45 -2.02 -7.79 16.37
CA ALA A 45 -1.35 -7.85 15.07
C ALA A 45 -0.27 -8.93 15.11
N ALA A 46 -0.27 -9.83 14.12
CA ALA A 46 0.80 -10.79 13.88
C ALA A 46 1.72 -10.25 12.80
N VAL A 47 3.01 -10.20 13.10
CA VAL A 47 4.02 -9.48 12.32
C VAL A 47 5.22 -10.39 12.11
N TYR A 48 5.75 -10.39 10.89
CA TYR A 48 6.94 -11.16 10.54
C TYR A 48 8.11 -10.25 10.18
N ARG A 49 9.30 -10.60 10.68
CA ARG A 49 10.56 -9.93 10.34
C ARG A 49 11.24 -10.61 9.16
N PHE A 50 11.07 -10.05 7.97
CA PHE A 50 11.78 -10.51 6.77
C PHE A 50 13.21 -10.01 6.76
N TYR A 51 14.17 -10.89 6.48
CA TYR A 51 15.52 -10.46 6.15
C TYR A 51 15.51 -9.69 4.83
N LYS A 52 16.22 -8.56 4.80
CA LYS A 52 16.38 -7.70 3.64
C LYS A 52 17.87 -7.49 3.42
N TYR A 53 18.41 -8.13 2.38
CA TYR A 53 19.80 -7.96 1.98
C TYR A 53 20.19 -6.47 1.81
N PRO A 54 21.40 -6.04 2.22
CA PRO A 54 22.48 -6.87 2.77
C PRO A 54 22.34 -7.20 4.26
N ASP A 55 21.88 -6.27 5.10
CA ASP A 55 21.88 -6.48 6.57
C ASP A 55 20.68 -5.78 7.25
N ASP A 56 19.58 -5.61 6.53
CA ASP A 56 18.37 -4.96 7.03
C ASP A 56 17.26 -5.98 7.35
N SER A 57 16.24 -5.51 8.08
CA SER A 57 15.01 -6.27 8.30
C SER A 57 13.77 -5.47 7.90
N ARG A 58 12.81 -6.11 7.25
CA ARG A 58 11.52 -5.55 6.84
C ARG A 58 10.43 -6.08 7.76
N LEU A 59 9.62 -5.16 8.28
CA LEU A 59 8.47 -5.51 9.10
C LEU A 59 7.28 -5.78 8.18
N ARG A 60 6.73 -7.00 8.18
CA ARG A 60 5.51 -7.35 7.43
C ARG A 60 4.37 -7.66 8.39
N ILE A 61 3.35 -6.83 8.39
CA ILE A 61 2.09 -7.10 9.10
C ILE A 61 1.36 -8.16 8.29
N SER A 62 1.26 -9.37 8.84
CA SER A 62 0.57 -10.48 8.16
C SER A 62 -0.92 -10.49 8.51
N GLN A 63 -1.23 -10.30 9.79
CA GLN A 63 -2.60 -10.29 10.28
C GLN A 63 -2.78 -9.13 11.25
N ILE A 64 -3.92 -8.45 11.19
CA ILE A 64 -4.30 -7.43 12.15
C ILE A 64 -5.80 -7.48 12.36
N LEU A 65 -6.23 -7.56 13.61
CA LEU A 65 -7.64 -7.71 13.97
C LEU A 65 -7.96 -6.92 15.23
N VAL A 66 -9.02 -6.13 15.17
CA VAL A 66 -9.72 -5.61 16.35
C VAL A 66 -10.97 -6.45 16.54
N LEU A 67 -11.19 -6.97 17.74
CA LEU A 67 -12.33 -7.82 18.01
C LEU A 67 -13.64 -7.04 17.81
N PRO A 68 -14.72 -7.68 17.30
CA PRO A 68 -15.93 -7.00 16.85
C PRO A 68 -16.51 -5.97 17.82
N PRO A 69 -16.61 -6.23 19.15
CA PRO A 69 -17.16 -5.25 20.10
C PRO A 69 -16.36 -3.94 20.23
N TYR A 70 -15.13 -3.93 19.73
CA TYR A 70 -14.17 -2.83 19.87
C TYR A 70 -13.84 -2.13 18.55
N GLN A 71 -14.47 -2.55 17.45
CA GLN A 71 -14.27 -1.91 16.16
C GLN A 71 -14.85 -0.49 16.14
N GLY A 72 -14.32 0.37 15.27
CA GLY A 72 -14.73 1.78 15.18
C GLY A 72 -14.21 2.70 16.29
N GLN A 73 -13.56 2.18 17.33
CA GLN A 73 -13.07 2.95 18.50
C GLN A 73 -11.61 3.42 18.38
N GLY A 74 -11.00 3.24 17.20
CA GLY A 74 -9.63 3.71 16.94
C GLY A 74 -8.50 2.75 17.35
N HIS A 75 -8.79 1.56 17.91
CA HIS A 75 -7.76 0.60 18.31
C HIS A 75 -6.90 0.08 17.14
N GLY A 76 -7.50 -0.14 15.96
CA GLY A 76 -6.75 -0.58 14.77
C GLY A 76 -5.76 0.48 14.28
N ARG A 77 -6.16 1.76 14.36
CA ARG A 77 -5.26 2.90 14.09
C ARG A 77 -4.09 2.90 15.09
N HIS A 78 -4.38 2.73 16.37
CA HIS A 78 -3.35 2.72 17.42
C HIS A 78 -2.35 1.57 17.24
N LEU A 79 -2.82 0.36 16.88
CA LEU A 79 -1.94 -0.75 16.52
C LEU A 79 -0.98 -0.38 15.37
N LEU A 80 -1.49 0.21 14.30
CA LEU A 80 -0.65 0.65 13.18
C LEU A 80 0.35 1.73 13.58
N GLU A 81 -0.04 2.67 14.44
CA GLU A 81 0.85 3.71 14.96
C GLU A 81 1.99 3.13 15.80
N VAL A 82 1.69 2.17 16.68
CA VAL A 82 2.69 1.44 17.46
C VAL A 82 3.66 0.69 16.53
N LEU A 83 3.15 -0.03 15.54
CA LEU A 83 3.98 -0.77 14.58
C LEU A 83 4.86 0.17 13.73
N ASN A 84 4.34 1.33 13.34
CA ASN A 84 5.13 2.37 12.68
C ASN A 84 6.23 2.91 13.60
N HIS A 85 5.93 3.15 14.87
CA HIS A 85 6.92 3.59 15.86
C HIS A 85 8.03 2.53 16.05
N VAL A 86 7.65 1.26 16.22
CA VAL A 86 8.58 0.12 16.31
C VAL A 86 9.49 0.06 15.08
N ALA A 87 8.93 0.16 13.88
CA ALA A 87 9.72 0.13 12.65
C ALA A 87 10.75 1.28 12.57
N VAL A 88 10.39 2.48 13.06
CA VAL A 88 11.31 3.61 13.13
C VAL A 88 12.39 3.37 14.20
N SER A 89 12.00 3.00 15.43
CA SER A 89 12.92 2.84 16.56
C SER A 89 13.94 1.73 16.35
N GLU A 90 13.51 0.63 15.72
CA GLU A 90 14.35 -0.53 15.42
C GLU A 90 15.05 -0.42 14.07
N LYS A 91 14.93 0.74 13.41
CA LYS A 91 15.59 1.04 12.13
C LYS A 91 15.26 0.02 11.03
N MET A 92 14.04 -0.52 11.03
CA MET A 92 13.57 -1.42 9.97
C MET A 92 13.69 -0.77 8.60
N TYR A 93 13.81 -1.57 7.55
CA TYR A 93 13.91 -1.10 6.18
C TYR A 93 12.65 -0.34 5.76
N ASP A 94 11.49 -0.96 5.96
CA ASP A 94 10.15 -0.39 5.76
C ASP A 94 9.10 -1.30 6.43
N VAL A 95 7.84 -0.83 6.40
CA VAL A 95 6.66 -1.58 6.83
C VAL A 95 5.84 -1.99 5.61
N THR A 96 5.51 -3.28 5.53
CA THR A 96 4.63 -3.87 4.52
C THR A 96 3.42 -4.51 5.19
N VAL A 97 2.33 -4.68 4.43
CA VAL A 97 1.15 -5.38 4.88
C VAL A 97 0.85 -6.45 3.85
N GLU A 98 0.63 -7.67 4.31
CA GLU A 98 0.19 -8.79 3.49
C GLU A 98 -1.28 -8.58 3.15
N GLU A 99 -1.59 -8.51 1.86
CA GLU A 99 -2.95 -8.42 1.30
C GLU A 99 -3.92 -7.55 2.13
N PRO A 100 -3.64 -6.24 2.28
CA PRO A 100 -4.46 -5.38 3.13
C PRO A 100 -5.89 -5.31 2.59
N SER A 101 -6.88 -5.44 3.48
CA SER A 101 -8.27 -5.13 3.13
C SER A 101 -8.45 -3.65 2.80
N ASP A 102 -9.46 -3.30 2.02
CA ASP A 102 -9.73 -1.90 1.64
C ASP A 102 -9.87 -0.99 2.85
N TYR A 103 -10.52 -1.48 3.91
CA TYR A 103 -10.66 -0.75 5.16
C TYR A 103 -9.31 -0.51 5.85
N LEU A 104 -8.46 -1.55 5.94
CA LEU A 104 -7.13 -1.42 6.52
C LEU A 104 -6.26 -0.47 5.69
N GLN A 105 -6.33 -0.59 4.37
CA GLN A 105 -5.61 0.26 3.43
C GLN A 105 -6.06 1.72 3.55
N HIS A 106 -7.35 1.97 3.73
CA HIS A 106 -7.89 3.30 3.99
C HIS A 106 -7.37 3.90 5.31
N VAL A 107 -7.42 3.15 6.41
CA VAL A 107 -6.89 3.60 7.71
C VAL A 107 -5.39 3.89 7.62
N ARG A 108 -4.63 2.99 7.01
CA ARG A 108 -3.19 3.16 6.79
C ARG A 108 -2.87 4.42 5.98
N THR A 109 -3.60 4.64 4.88
CA THR A 109 -3.41 5.82 4.02
C THR A 109 -3.71 7.11 4.77
N CYS A 110 -4.73 7.14 5.64
CA CYS A 110 -4.99 8.29 6.50
C CYS A 110 -3.81 8.58 7.45
N ILE A 111 -3.29 7.57 8.14
CA ILE A 111 -2.16 7.71 9.08
C ILE A 111 -0.90 8.17 8.34
N ASP A 112 -0.54 7.48 7.27
CA ASP A 112 0.70 7.76 6.53
C ASP A 112 0.62 9.13 5.83
N THR A 113 -0.55 9.55 5.35
CA THR A 113 -0.73 10.91 4.81
C THR A 113 -0.50 11.98 5.88
N LEU A 114 -1.02 11.80 7.10
CA LEU A 114 -0.76 12.73 8.21
C LEU A 114 0.74 12.79 8.56
N ARG A 115 1.43 11.65 8.59
CA ARG A 115 2.87 11.58 8.85
C ARG A 115 3.68 12.27 7.75
N LEU A 116 3.29 12.11 6.49
CA LEU A 116 3.93 12.76 5.33
C LEU A 116 3.69 14.26 5.32
N LEU A 117 2.50 14.72 5.73
CA LEU A 117 2.19 16.13 5.85
C LEU A 117 3.01 16.84 6.94
N ALA A 118 3.43 16.10 7.97
CA ALA A 118 4.33 16.59 9.02
C ALA A 118 5.82 16.44 8.66
N PHE A 119 6.13 15.97 7.44
CA PHE A 119 7.50 15.75 6.97
C PHE A 119 7.87 16.81 5.93
N ASP A 120 8.73 17.76 6.31
CA ASP A 120 9.01 18.94 5.48
C ASP A 120 9.78 18.63 4.19
N SER A 121 10.62 17.58 4.21
CA SER A 121 11.52 17.22 3.10
C SER A 121 10.78 16.97 1.77
N ILE A 122 9.51 16.53 1.83
CA ILE A 122 8.72 16.22 0.63
C ILE A 122 7.94 17.43 0.08
N GLN A 123 7.77 18.50 0.86
CA GLN A 123 6.90 19.63 0.50
C GLN A 123 7.31 20.32 -0.81
N PRO A 124 8.60 20.56 -1.10
CA PRO A 124 9.01 21.15 -2.38
C PRO A 124 8.57 20.31 -3.59
N SER A 125 8.68 18.98 -3.47
CA SER A 125 8.31 18.07 -4.55
C SER A 125 6.79 18.03 -4.77
N ILE A 126 6.00 18.08 -3.69
CA ILE A 126 4.54 18.15 -3.78
C ILE A 126 4.11 19.47 -4.42
N ASN A 127 4.70 20.60 -3.99
CA ASN A 127 4.36 21.92 -4.52
C ASN A 127 4.66 22.03 -6.03
N LEU A 128 5.77 21.43 -6.48
CA LEU A 128 6.09 21.35 -7.91
C LEU A 128 5.06 20.51 -8.69
N ALA A 129 4.70 19.34 -8.18
CA ALA A 129 3.68 18.49 -8.83
C ALA A 129 2.32 19.20 -8.91
N VAL A 130 1.89 19.86 -7.83
CA VAL A 130 0.67 20.66 -7.78
C VAL A 130 0.73 21.82 -8.78
N LEU A 131 1.87 22.53 -8.87
CA LEU A 131 2.05 23.62 -9.82
C LEU A 131 1.93 23.14 -11.28
N HIS A 132 2.53 22.01 -11.63
CA HIS A 132 2.43 21.43 -12.96
C HIS A 132 0.99 21.08 -13.34
N LEU A 133 0.23 20.47 -12.42
CA LEU A 133 -1.19 20.17 -12.63
C LEU A 133 -2.05 21.43 -12.81
N LYS A 134 -1.75 22.51 -12.06
CA LYS A 134 -2.44 23.79 -12.20
C LYS A 134 -2.17 24.50 -13.53
N GLN A 135 -1.00 24.28 -14.14
CA GLN A 135 -0.60 24.90 -15.39
C GLN A 135 -1.11 24.16 -16.64
N GLY A 136 -1.59 22.92 -16.52
CA GLY A 136 -2.21 22.17 -17.62
C GLY A 136 -1.29 21.82 -18.80
N LYS A 137 0.03 22.00 -18.65
CA LYS A 137 1.00 21.73 -19.73
C LYS A 137 1.38 20.26 -19.74
N PHE A 138 0.53 19.42 -20.31
CA PHE A 138 0.89 18.03 -20.63
C PHE A 138 1.25 17.95 -22.11
N SER A 139 2.53 17.75 -22.42
CA SER A 139 2.90 17.22 -23.73
C SER A 139 2.58 15.74 -23.76
N GLU A 140 1.81 15.31 -24.76
CA GLU A 140 1.47 13.90 -24.99
C GLU A 140 2.76 13.05 -24.95
N GLY A 141 2.81 12.08 -24.03
CA GLY A 141 3.89 11.10 -23.93
C GLY A 141 4.88 11.21 -22.75
N ASN A 142 4.94 12.32 -22.01
CA ASN A 142 5.95 12.50 -20.92
C ASN A 142 5.39 12.70 -19.49
N CYS A 143 4.09 12.51 -19.28
CA CYS A 143 3.43 12.71 -17.98
C CYS A 143 4.01 11.88 -16.82
N ARG A 144 4.57 10.69 -17.10
CA ARG A 144 5.12 9.74 -16.11
C ARG A 144 6.21 10.32 -15.20
N LEU A 145 7.10 11.16 -15.73
CA LEU A 145 8.35 11.52 -15.03
C LEU A 145 8.24 12.82 -14.22
N GLN A 146 7.22 13.64 -14.47
CA GLN A 146 7.14 14.98 -13.88
C GLN A 146 6.31 15.06 -12.59
N LEU A 147 5.38 14.13 -12.37
CA LEU A 147 4.45 14.20 -11.25
C LEU A 147 4.73 13.16 -10.16
N ASP A 148 5.49 12.11 -10.46
CA ASP A 148 5.89 11.11 -9.47
C ASP A 148 7.02 11.64 -8.57
N PRO A 149 7.08 11.20 -7.31
CA PRO A 149 8.18 11.56 -6.44
C PRO A 149 9.49 10.97 -6.97
N SER A 150 10.56 11.76 -6.94
CA SER A 150 11.88 11.31 -7.37
C SER A 150 12.40 10.15 -6.52
N ALA A 151 13.35 9.37 -7.04
CA ALA A 151 13.93 8.24 -6.32
C ALA A 151 14.57 8.65 -4.98
N SER A 152 15.16 9.84 -4.91
CA SER A 152 15.72 10.36 -3.66
C SER A 152 14.64 10.66 -2.63
N VAL A 153 13.51 11.24 -3.04
CA VAL A 153 12.36 11.54 -2.16
C VAL A 153 11.72 10.24 -1.65
N VAL A 154 11.55 9.25 -2.53
CA VAL A 154 11.06 7.91 -2.15
C VAL A 154 11.97 7.27 -1.11
N GLU A 155 13.29 7.36 -1.31
CA GLU A 155 14.27 6.78 -0.40
C GLU A 155 14.33 7.52 0.94
N ASP A 156 14.18 8.85 0.94
CA ASP A 156 14.13 9.68 2.14
C ASP A 156 12.90 9.37 3.00
N VAL A 157 11.72 9.26 2.37
CA VAL A 157 10.48 8.82 3.04
C VAL A 157 10.62 7.41 3.60
N ARG A 158 11.20 6.48 2.84
CA ARG A 158 11.44 5.12 3.31
C ARG A 158 12.37 5.10 4.52
N LYS A 159 13.49 5.83 4.47
CA LYS A 159 14.50 5.86 5.55
C LYS A 159 13.92 6.41 6.85
N ASN A 160 13.19 7.53 6.78
CA ASN A 160 12.74 8.26 7.96
C ASN A 160 11.37 7.79 8.48
N LEU A 161 10.42 7.50 7.58
CA LEU A 161 9.05 7.16 7.95
C LEU A 161 8.74 5.67 7.81
N LYS A 162 9.64 4.88 7.22
CA LYS A 162 9.47 3.43 6.98
C LYS A 162 8.27 3.11 6.09
N ILE A 163 7.84 4.07 5.29
CA ILE A 163 6.75 3.89 4.33
C ILE A 163 7.35 3.32 3.04
N ASN A 164 6.87 2.14 2.63
CA ASN A 164 7.34 1.53 1.38
C ASN A 164 6.84 2.32 0.14
N LYS A 165 7.51 2.16 -1.00
CA LYS A 165 7.19 2.89 -2.24
C LYS A 165 5.71 2.77 -2.65
N LYS A 166 5.14 1.57 -2.63
CA LYS A 166 3.74 1.34 -3.05
C LYS A 166 2.76 2.13 -2.17
N GLN A 167 3.00 2.14 -0.85
CA GLN A 167 2.20 2.91 0.09
C GLN A 167 2.42 4.42 -0.09
N PHE A 168 3.66 4.85 -0.32
CA PHE A 168 3.98 6.26 -0.51
C PHE A 168 3.29 6.83 -1.74
N ILE A 169 3.31 6.11 -2.87
CA ILE A 169 2.61 6.52 -4.10
C ILE A 169 1.10 6.67 -3.86
N GLN A 170 0.47 5.81 -3.06
CA GLN A 170 -0.93 5.97 -2.70
C GLN A 170 -1.21 7.24 -1.91
N CYS A 171 -0.33 7.56 -0.95
CA CYS A 171 -0.45 8.79 -0.17
C CYS A 171 -0.11 10.03 -1.02
N TRP A 172 0.82 9.90 -1.97
CA TRP A 172 1.26 10.96 -2.87
C TRP A 172 0.09 11.56 -3.67
N GLU A 173 -0.80 10.71 -4.16
CA GLU A 173 -2.02 11.16 -4.82
C GLU A 173 -2.89 12.03 -3.91
N VAL A 174 -3.08 11.60 -2.65
CA VAL A 174 -3.86 12.33 -1.66
C VAL A 174 -3.21 13.67 -1.34
N LEU A 175 -1.89 13.70 -1.21
CA LEU A 175 -1.12 14.92 -0.96
C LEU A 175 -1.28 15.93 -2.10
N ILE A 176 -1.20 15.47 -3.36
CA ILE A 176 -1.46 16.31 -4.53
C ILE A 176 -2.90 16.84 -4.50
N TYR A 177 -3.89 15.97 -4.26
CA TYR A 177 -5.30 16.37 -4.18
C TYR A 177 -5.52 17.47 -3.13
N LEU A 178 -4.94 17.30 -1.94
CA LEU A 178 -4.98 18.29 -0.87
C LEU A 178 -4.35 19.63 -1.30
N GLY A 179 -3.23 19.61 -2.02
CA GLY A 179 -2.56 20.81 -2.52
C GLY A 179 -3.30 21.54 -3.66
N LEU A 180 -4.14 20.83 -4.42
CA LEU A 180 -5.00 21.42 -5.45
C LEU A 180 -6.19 22.19 -4.85
N GLY A 181 -6.62 21.84 -3.63
CA GLY A 181 -7.60 22.63 -2.87
C GLY A 181 -9.06 22.47 -3.27
N SER A 182 -9.48 21.30 -3.79
CA SER A 182 -10.88 21.03 -4.20
C SER A 182 -11.44 21.95 -5.30
N ILE A 183 -10.57 22.61 -6.08
CA ILE A 183 -10.99 23.54 -7.13
C ILE A 183 -11.30 22.75 -8.41
N ASP A 184 -12.54 22.82 -8.90
CA ASP A 184 -13.02 22.05 -10.06
C ASP A 184 -12.15 22.21 -11.31
N GLN A 185 -11.59 23.41 -11.54
CA GLN A 185 -10.72 23.71 -12.68
C GLN A 185 -9.53 22.76 -12.81
N TYR A 186 -9.00 22.22 -11.71
CA TYR A 186 -7.82 21.34 -11.74
C TYR A 186 -8.19 19.85 -11.66
N MET A 187 -9.46 19.54 -11.42
CA MET A 187 -9.92 18.16 -11.19
C MET A 187 -9.90 17.33 -12.47
N GLU A 188 -10.11 17.95 -13.63
CA GLU A 188 -10.00 17.26 -14.92
C GLU A 188 -8.55 16.79 -15.17
N ASN A 189 -7.57 17.69 -15.03
CA ASN A 189 -6.14 17.36 -15.13
C ASN A 189 -5.72 16.30 -14.13
N TYR A 190 -6.20 16.41 -12.89
CA TYR A 190 -5.91 15.43 -11.84
C TYR A 190 -6.57 14.07 -12.13
N MET A 191 -7.79 14.03 -12.65
CA MET A 191 -8.47 12.80 -13.04
C MET A 191 -7.73 12.09 -14.19
N THR A 192 -7.24 12.84 -15.17
CA THR A 192 -6.38 12.32 -16.24
C THR A 192 -5.10 11.71 -15.66
N PHE A 193 -4.44 12.40 -14.72
CA PHE A 193 -3.26 11.89 -14.01
C PHE A 193 -3.54 10.56 -13.28
N ILE A 194 -4.66 10.45 -12.56
CA ILE A 194 -5.04 9.21 -11.87
C ILE A 194 -5.33 8.09 -12.87
N SER A 195 -6.06 8.39 -13.94
CA SER A 195 -6.45 7.42 -14.97
C SER A 195 -5.24 6.83 -15.70
N GLU A 196 -4.29 7.68 -16.11
CA GLU A 196 -3.04 7.25 -16.75
C GLU A 196 -2.22 6.34 -15.83
N ARG A 197 -2.19 6.63 -14.54
CA ARG A 197 -1.45 5.83 -13.56
C ARG A 197 -2.08 4.46 -13.33
N ILE A 198 -3.41 4.38 -13.26
CA ILE A 198 -4.14 3.10 -13.16
C ILE A 198 -3.91 2.28 -14.43
N LYS A 199 -3.99 2.91 -15.60
CA LYS A 199 -3.70 2.26 -16.89
C LYS A 199 -2.30 1.66 -16.91
N ILE A 200 -1.30 2.38 -16.40
CA ILE A 200 0.07 1.88 -16.25
C ILE A 200 0.15 0.70 -15.30
N ASP A 201 -0.53 0.74 -14.15
CA ASP A 201 -0.49 -0.35 -13.16
C ASP A 201 -1.14 -1.63 -13.70
N ILE A 202 -2.15 -1.52 -14.56
CA ILE A 202 -2.79 -2.67 -15.23
C ILE A 202 -1.89 -3.23 -16.33
N LEU A 203 -1.44 -2.40 -17.27
CA LEU A 203 -0.56 -2.83 -18.37
C LEU A 203 0.82 -3.30 -17.88
N GLY A 204 1.33 -2.68 -16.83
CA GLY A 204 2.57 -3.07 -16.15
C GLY A 204 2.47 -4.47 -15.55
N LYS A 205 1.33 -4.82 -14.94
CA LYS A 205 1.07 -6.18 -14.44
C LYS A 205 1.02 -7.21 -15.56
N GLU A 206 0.43 -6.89 -16.71
CA GLU A 206 0.39 -7.80 -17.86
C GLU A 206 1.79 -8.07 -18.44
N SER A 207 2.65 -7.05 -18.53
CA SER A 207 4.04 -7.20 -18.98
C SER A 207 4.96 -7.93 -17.98
N ASP A 208 4.71 -7.80 -16.67
CA ASP A 208 5.46 -8.53 -15.62
C ASP A 208 5.11 -10.03 -15.54
N THR A 209 3.94 -10.44 -16.05
CA THR A 209 3.58 -11.85 -16.25
C THR A 209 4.05 -12.42 -17.58
N ALA A 210 4.15 -11.60 -18.64
CA ALA A 210 4.49 -12.06 -19.98
C ALA A 210 5.96 -12.52 -20.15
N GLY A 211 6.86 -12.11 -19.26
CA GLY A 211 8.31 -12.40 -19.35
C GLY A 211 8.81 -13.52 -18.44
N LYS A 212 7.99 -14.11 -17.57
CA LYS A 212 8.42 -15.12 -16.60
C LYS A 212 8.25 -16.52 -17.19
N ARG A 213 9.35 -17.15 -17.61
CA ARG A 213 9.40 -18.59 -17.90
C ARG A 213 10.14 -19.30 -16.77
N VAL A 214 9.53 -20.37 -16.28
CA VAL A 214 10.14 -21.32 -15.36
C VAL A 214 10.71 -22.44 -16.23
N ILE A 215 12.02 -22.64 -16.19
CA ILE A 215 12.65 -23.80 -16.82
C ILE A 215 13.07 -24.76 -15.72
N GLU A 216 12.55 -25.98 -15.79
CA GLU A 216 13.02 -27.11 -14.98
C GLU A 216 14.38 -27.53 -15.53
N VAL A 217 15.40 -27.53 -14.67
CA VAL A 217 16.75 -27.94 -15.04
C VAL A 217 16.97 -29.34 -14.48
N PRO A 218 17.23 -30.35 -15.33
CA PRO A 218 17.60 -31.68 -14.85
C PRO A 218 18.88 -31.59 -13.98
N ASN A 219 18.84 -32.19 -12.80
CA ASN A 219 20.00 -32.35 -11.92
C ASN A 219 20.26 -33.85 -11.72
N ASP A 220 21.53 -34.24 -11.72
CA ASP A 220 21.97 -35.65 -11.61
C ASP A 220 21.96 -36.18 -10.16
N TYR A 221 21.33 -35.47 -9.22
CA TYR A 221 21.19 -35.88 -7.82
C TYR A 221 19.71 -36.01 -7.45
N ASP A 222 19.39 -37.17 -6.87
CA ASP A 222 18.03 -37.61 -6.55
C ASP A 222 17.38 -36.76 -5.45
N HIS A 223 16.13 -36.37 -5.71
CA HIS A 223 15.19 -35.57 -4.91
C HIS A 223 15.51 -34.08 -4.70
N ASP A 224 15.30 -33.26 -5.74
CA ASP A 224 14.31 -32.16 -5.75
C ASP A 224 14.46 -31.37 -7.06
N MET A 225 13.35 -31.15 -7.77
CA MET A 225 13.34 -30.39 -9.02
C MET A 225 13.81 -28.95 -8.76
N THR A 226 14.99 -28.59 -9.28
CA THR A 226 15.46 -27.20 -9.25
C THR A 226 14.96 -26.47 -10.49
N PHE A 227 14.38 -25.29 -10.29
CA PHE A 227 13.90 -24.46 -11.39
C PHE A 227 14.64 -23.12 -11.39
N VAL A 228 14.90 -22.61 -12.59
CA VAL A 228 15.49 -21.28 -12.80
C VAL A 228 14.44 -20.40 -13.45
N MET A 229 14.15 -19.26 -12.83
CA MET A 229 13.28 -18.23 -13.39
C MET A 229 14.15 -17.15 -14.03
N PHE A 230 13.97 -16.89 -15.33
CA PHE A 230 14.62 -15.77 -16.00
C PHE A 230 13.62 -14.97 -16.84
N ARG A 231 13.95 -13.67 -17.03
CA ARG A 231 13.10 -12.68 -17.69
C ARG A 231 13.62 -12.42 -19.10
N THR A 232 12.82 -12.70 -20.13
CA THR A 232 13.13 -12.33 -21.52
C THR A 232 12.34 -11.09 -21.94
N GLN A 233 12.98 -10.14 -22.63
CA GLN A 233 12.31 -9.02 -23.30
C GLN A 233 11.94 -9.46 -24.71
N THR A 234 10.64 -9.54 -25.03
CA THR A 234 10.17 -9.95 -26.36
C THR A 234 9.74 -8.75 -27.20
N GLY A 235 10.36 -8.62 -28.38
CA GLY A 235 9.81 -7.90 -29.53
C GLY A 235 8.63 -8.66 -30.13
N GLY A 236 7.63 -7.91 -30.62
CA GLY A 236 6.29 -8.40 -30.92
C GLY A 236 6.02 -8.85 -32.35
N GLU A 237 4.75 -9.18 -32.62
CA GLU A 237 3.99 -8.83 -33.83
C GLU A 237 2.48 -9.10 -33.62
N ALA A 238 1.64 -8.31 -34.28
CA ALA A 238 0.22 -8.09 -33.99
C ALA A 238 -0.73 -8.82 -34.94
N GLY A 239 -1.92 -9.19 -34.43
CA GLY A 239 -3.08 -9.62 -35.22
C GLY A 239 -4.30 -8.75 -34.91
N GLY A 240 -4.68 -7.86 -35.83
CA GLY A 240 -5.80 -6.95 -35.71
C GLY A 240 -7.05 -7.45 -36.42
N ALA A 241 -8.13 -7.65 -35.66
CA ALA A 241 -9.53 -7.67 -36.13
C ALA A 241 -10.57 -7.86 -35.00
N GLN A 242 -10.16 -8.02 -33.72
CA GLN A 242 -11.04 -8.21 -32.56
C GLN A 242 -10.98 -7.07 -31.53
N ILE A 243 -10.43 -5.92 -31.94
CA ILE A 243 -9.91 -4.87 -31.05
C ILE A 243 -11.02 -3.95 -30.53
N ASP A 244 -12.00 -3.53 -31.35
CA ASP A 244 -12.93 -2.43 -31.01
C ASP A 244 -13.87 -2.70 -29.81
N LYS A 245 -14.51 -3.88 -29.75
CA LYS A 245 -15.44 -4.21 -28.65
C LYS A 245 -14.73 -4.51 -27.33
N THR A 246 -13.53 -5.09 -27.43
CA THR A 246 -12.68 -5.41 -26.28
C THR A 246 -12.09 -4.13 -25.68
N GLN A 247 -11.66 -3.20 -26.55
CA GLN A 247 -11.07 -1.93 -26.17
C GLN A 247 -12.09 -1.00 -25.49
N THR A 248 -13.32 -0.92 -26.01
CA THR A 248 -14.40 -0.13 -25.37
C THR A 248 -14.72 -0.63 -23.95
N ASN A 249 -14.73 -1.95 -23.73
CA ASN A 249 -14.96 -2.54 -22.40
C ASN A 249 -13.79 -2.27 -21.44
N GLN A 250 -12.55 -2.29 -21.94
CA GLN A 250 -11.37 -1.96 -21.16
C GLN A 250 -11.34 -0.48 -20.75
N GLU A 251 -11.71 0.43 -21.65
CA GLU A 251 -11.79 1.86 -21.35
C GLU A 251 -12.84 2.18 -20.27
N GLU A 252 -14.01 1.54 -20.34
CA GLU A 252 -15.05 1.69 -19.32
C GLU A 252 -14.60 1.13 -17.96
N GLN A 253 -13.92 -0.02 -17.93
CA GLN A 253 -13.35 -0.57 -16.70
C GLN A 253 -12.28 0.34 -16.09
N LEU A 254 -11.39 0.89 -16.91
CA LEU A 254 -10.37 1.86 -16.48
C LEU A 254 -11.02 3.10 -15.86
N ARG A 255 -12.08 3.60 -16.48
CA ARG A 255 -12.84 4.74 -15.97
C ARG A 255 -13.46 4.43 -14.61
N GLN A 256 -14.12 3.28 -14.45
CA GLN A 256 -14.72 2.87 -13.18
C GLN A 256 -13.67 2.73 -12.07
N LEU A 257 -12.49 2.18 -12.37
CA LEU A 257 -11.38 2.09 -11.42
C LEU A 257 -10.84 3.49 -11.03
N ALA A 258 -10.71 4.41 -12.00
CA ALA A 258 -10.30 5.77 -11.74
C ALA A 258 -11.31 6.54 -10.87
N GLU A 259 -12.61 6.38 -11.15
CA GLU A 259 -13.68 6.97 -10.34
C GLU A 259 -13.71 6.39 -8.92
N GLY A 260 -13.53 5.07 -8.78
CA GLY A 260 -13.39 4.40 -7.49
C GLY A 260 -12.21 4.96 -6.69
N ARG A 261 -11.04 5.07 -7.34
CA ARG A 261 -9.84 5.61 -6.71
C ARG A 261 -10.01 7.09 -6.31
N MET A 262 -10.65 7.89 -7.15
CA MET A 262 -10.96 9.30 -6.83
C MET A 262 -11.86 9.40 -5.59
N LYS A 263 -12.86 8.52 -5.45
CA LYS A 263 -13.70 8.48 -4.24
C LYS A 263 -12.87 8.16 -2.99
N GLU A 264 -11.96 7.19 -3.05
CA GLU A 264 -11.07 6.88 -1.94
C GLU A 264 -10.18 8.06 -1.55
N ILE A 265 -9.57 8.74 -2.53
CA ILE A 265 -8.71 9.91 -2.32
C ILE A 265 -9.49 11.01 -1.59
N LYS A 266 -10.71 11.31 -2.04
CA LYS A 266 -11.61 12.29 -1.41
C LYS A 266 -11.92 11.92 0.04
N LEU A 267 -12.30 10.67 0.29
CA LEU A 267 -12.60 10.17 1.65
C LEU A 267 -11.40 10.28 2.59
N VAL A 268 -10.19 9.98 2.11
CA VAL A 268 -8.97 10.16 2.92
C VAL A 268 -8.71 11.65 3.16
N ALA A 269 -8.78 12.47 2.12
CA ALA A 269 -8.54 13.91 2.21
C ALA A 269 -9.48 14.61 3.19
N GLU A 270 -10.77 14.26 3.19
CA GLU A 270 -11.76 14.74 4.16
C GLU A 270 -11.36 14.38 5.60
N LYS A 271 -11.03 13.10 5.87
CA LYS A 271 -10.63 12.62 7.20
C LYS A 271 -9.31 13.21 7.69
N VAL A 272 -8.37 13.46 6.79
CA VAL A 272 -7.09 14.09 7.10
C VAL A 272 -7.30 15.58 7.41
N SER A 273 -8.15 16.26 6.63
CA SER A 273 -8.44 17.69 6.81
C SER A 273 -9.19 17.96 8.12
N SER A 274 -10.15 17.08 8.49
CA SER A 274 -10.91 17.22 9.73
C SER A 274 -10.06 17.05 11.00
N ARG A 275 -8.83 16.53 10.89
CA ARG A 275 -7.89 16.34 12.01
C ARG A 275 -6.84 17.45 12.11
N ARG A 276 -6.83 18.39 11.15
CA ARG A 276 -5.93 19.56 11.14
C ARG A 276 -6.53 20.77 11.86
N VAL A 277 -7.84 20.78 12.07
CA VAL A 277 -8.59 21.77 12.86
C VAL A 277 -8.57 21.33 14.32
#